data_AF-A0A0E3KWZ9-F1
#
_entry.id   AF-A0A0E3KWZ9-F1
#
_cell.length_a   1.000
_cell.length_b   1.000
_cell.length_c   1.000
_cell.angle_alpha   90.00
_cell.angle_beta   90.00
_cell.angle_gamma   90.00
#
_symmetry.space_group_name_H-M   'P 1'
#
loop_
_entity.id
_entity.type
_entity.pdbx_description
1 polymer ?
#
loop_
_entity_poly.entity_id
_entity_poly.type
_entity_poly.pdbx_seq_one_letter_code
_entity_poly.pdbx_strand_id
1 'polypeptide(L)'
;MRFPNRSSRIKYVRLLAIIILVAFTLGFMSSDSDKNNSSSSPDAKVTSSTPEANITFVTTGSSFSPIITVTGDPKIQWVFGDGSTSDSASPTVNFGSEGSRANTLVVTPWSAVTKINIGYDGSDGGVTPGSSTIEHLKQQNVVAVTGLENVAPYLQVWASSYNPITELDFSNFKELHTIECFLCKSLTTIKLQNVPSLNRLCLERCKISYLDLSEAPFLADFRGASQRSSTYTINWGTTGTHIWHICVRDNPQMISTFPVNQFPLLKEYYVWNSNQSGTLHLTSTNLTSVLSFNNHYNAANFSGCFPAGKKCAVNIGNNSLTSLDISNDPGLLDLNASYNSLNQTAVDGILQTLDSYNTSGGSLDLTGNAAPSIVGMKHANNLTARGWDVQSSKKIAVVDLTSIIRA
;
A
#
# COMPACT_ATOMS: atom_id res chain seq x y z
N MET A 1 -45.83 -45.98 12.00
CA MET A 1 -44.44 -46.49 11.90
C MET A 1 -43.51 -45.29 12.04
N ARG A 2 -43.08 -44.98 13.26
CA ARG A 2 -41.77 -45.31 13.87
C ARG A 2 -40.61 -44.47 13.30
N PHE A 3 -40.27 -43.42 14.05
CA PHE A 3 -38.89 -42.94 14.22
C PHE A 3 -37.97 -44.09 14.65
N PRO A 4 -36.66 -43.95 14.40
CA PRO A 4 -35.80 -43.76 15.56
C PRO A 4 -34.65 -42.74 15.39
N ASN A 5 -34.32 -42.14 16.53
CA ASN A 5 -33.07 -41.48 16.89
C ASN A 5 -31.84 -42.40 16.75
N ARG A 6 -30.67 -41.86 16.38
CA ARG A 6 -29.43 -41.91 17.20
C ARG A 6 -28.21 -41.22 16.56
N SER A 7 -27.71 -40.21 17.26
CA SER A 7 -26.31 -39.89 17.62
C SER A 7 -25.13 -40.33 16.71
N SER A 8 -24.26 -39.37 16.37
CA SER A 8 -22.81 -39.64 16.22
C SER A 8 -21.94 -38.39 16.39
N ARG A 9 -21.24 -38.34 17.54
CA ARG A 9 -19.82 -38.03 17.74
C ARG A 9 -19.21 -36.75 17.13
N ILE A 10 -19.03 -35.80 18.06
CA ILE A 10 -17.81 -35.03 18.35
C ILE A 10 -16.54 -35.58 17.67
N LYS A 11 -15.85 -34.71 16.90
CA LYS A 11 -14.39 -34.76 16.69
C LYS A 11 -13.80 -33.37 16.94
N TYR A 12 -13.11 -33.25 18.06
CA TYR A 12 -12.16 -32.18 18.37
C TYR A 12 -10.90 -32.35 17.53
N VAL A 13 -10.41 -31.27 16.89
CA VAL A 13 -8.97 -31.08 16.61
C VAL A 13 -8.59 -29.61 16.81
N ARG A 14 -8.08 -29.34 18.02
CA ARG A 14 -6.97 -28.48 18.44
C ARG A 14 -6.73 -27.16 17.68
N LEU A 15 -7.18 -26.07 18.31
CA LEU A 15 -6.63 -24.72 18.19
C LEU A 15 -5.42 -24.62 19.13
N LEU A 16 -4.23 -24.36 18.59
CA LEU A 16 -3.03 -24.08 19.38
C LEU A 16 -2.97 -22.57 19.64
N ALA A 17 -3.47 -22.11 20.78
CA ALA A 17 -3.31 -20.74 21.24
C ALA A 17 -2.01 -20.65 22.06
N ILE A 18 -1.04 -19.89 21.55
CA ILE A 18 0.16 -19.52 22.29
C ILE A 18 -0.21 -18.33 23.17
N ILE A 19 -0.26 -18.54 24.48
CA ILE A 19 -0.40 -17.51 25.50
C ILE A 19 1.00 -17.04 25.88
N ILE A 20 1.36 -15.80 25.56
CA ILE A 20 2.52 -15.12 26.13
C ILE A 20 2.01 -14.37 27.36
N LEU A 21 2.41 -14.87 28.53
CA LEU A 21 2.14 -14.27 29.83
C LEU A 21 3.17 -13.16 30.07
N VAL A 22 2.76 -11.89 29.95
CA VAL A 22 3.52 -10.74 30.45
C VAL A 22 3.00 -10.44 31.85
N ALA A 23 3.76 -10.83 32.87
CA ALA A 23 3.47 -10.48 34.26
C ALA A 23 3.94 -9.04 34.52
N PHE A 24 2.99 -8.11 34.57
CA PHE A 24 3.19 -6.81 35.22
C PHE A 24 2.78 -6.94 36.69
N THR A 25 3.75 -6.95 37.60
CA THR A 25 3.48 -6.78 39.03
C THR A 25 3.45 -5.28 39.35
N LEU A 26 2.25 -4.72 39.41
CA LEU A 26 1.97 -3.44 40.08
C LEU A 26 1.31 -3.77 41.43
N GLY A 27 2.09 -3.65 42.50
CA GLY A 27 1.62 -3.82 43.88
C GLY A 27 1.41 -2.48 44.57
N PHE A 28 0.13 -2.17 44.77
CA PHE A 28 -0.52 -1.50 45.91
C PHE A 28 -0.10 -0.10 46.41
N MET A 29 -1.12 0.75 46.54
CA MET A 29 -1.18 1.91 47.44
C MET A 29 -2.06 1.59 48.67
N SER A 30 -1.44 1.75 49.85
CA SER A 30 -1.89 2.37 51.12
C SER A 30 -3.16 1.91 51.86
N SER A 31 -3.01 1.39 53.09
CA SER A 31 -3.09 2.04 54.43
C SER A 31 -2.93 0.91 55.48
N ASP A 32 -2.18 1.00 56.58
CA ASP A 32 -2.39 1.83 57.76
C ASP A 32 -1.13 1.85 58.66
N SER A 33 -1.16 2.80 59.60
CA SER A 33 -0.30 3.13 60.74
C SER A 33 0.50 2.00 61.43
N ASP A 34 1.77 2.29 61.79
CA ASP A 34 2.16 2.48 63.19
C ASP A 34 3.61 2.98 63.37
N LYS A 35 3.81 3.79 64.42
CA LYS A 35 5.08 4.37 64.86
C LYS A 35 5.98 3.31 65.52
N ASN A 36 7.29 3.33 65.24
CA ASN A 36 8.34 3.38 66.28
C ASN A 36 9.78 3.48 65.73
N ASN A 37 10.58 4.25 66.46
CA ASN A 37 12.01 4.54 66.30
C ASN A 37 12.92 3.30 66.28
N SER A 38 13.89 3.26 65.36
CA SER A 38 15.30 3.00 65.72
C SER A 38 16.26 3.39 64.58
N SER A 39 17.39 3.95 64.97
CA SER A 39 18.48 4.47 64.14
C SER A 39 19.42 3.37 63.65
N SER A 40 19.69 3.31 62.34
CA SER A 40 20.93 2.72 61.80
C SER A 40 21.21 3.22 60.38
N SER A 41 22.49 3.52 60.14
CA SER A 41 23.29 3.96 58.98
C SER A 41 22.65 4.23 57.60
N PRO A 42 23.21 5.19 56.82
CA PRO A 42 22.71 5.52 55.48
C PRO A 42 23.07 4.43 54.49
N ASP A 43 22.07 3.69 54.03
CA ASP A 43 22.16 2.84 52.85
C ASP A 43 22.59 3.67 51.63
N ALA A 44 23.67 3.22 51.01
CA ALA A 44 24.06 3.65 49.68
C ALA A 44 22.88 3.38 48.74
N LYS A 45 22.26 4.46 48.26
CA LYS A 45 21.21 4.43 47.25
C LYS A 45 21.79 3.79 45.99
N VAL A 46 21.61 2.48 45.85
CA VAL A 46 21.79 1.77 44.59
C VAL A 46 20.76 2.37 43.65
N THR A 47 21.18 3.37 42.90
CA THR A 47 20.41 3.89 41.77
C THR A 47 20.32 2.75 40.78
N SER A 48 19.19 2.04 40.78
CA SER A 48 18.81 1.19 39.67
C SER A 48 18.83 2.08 38.43
N SER A 49 19.90 1.99 37.64
CA SER A 49 19.99 2.70 36.38
C SER A 49 18.79 2.26 35.54
N THR A 50 17.91 3.19 35.21
CA THR A 50 16.89 2.97 34.18
C THR A 50 17.61 2.37 32.96
N PRO A 51 17.13 1.24 32.40
CA PRO A 51 17.74 0.65 31.22
C PRO A 51 17.91 1.73 30.15
N GLU A 52 19.10 1.80 29.56
CA GLU A 52 19.37 2.77 28.49
C GLU A 52 18.41 2.51 27.32
N ALA A 53 17.68 3.56 26.92
CA ALA A 53 16.70 3.50 25.84
C ALA A 53 17.39 3.05 24.54
N ASN A 54 16.91 1.95 23.96
CA ASN A 54 17.52 1.33 22.79
C ASN A 54 16.49 0.85 21.77
N ILE A 55 16.90 0.76 20.51
CA ILE A 55 16.17 0.05 19.46
C ILE A 55 16.83 -1.31 19.28
N THR A 56 16.06 -2.40 19.30
CA THR A 56 16.58 -3.75 19.05
C THR A 56 16.04 -4.31 17.75
N PHE A 57 16.93 -4.76 16.87
CA PHE A 57 16.64 -5.45 15.62
C PHE A 57 16.95 -6.94 15.78
N VAL A 58 15.93 -7.80 15.64
CA VAL A 58 16.13 -9.24 15.63
C VAL A 58 16.32 -9.69 14.18
N THR A 59 17.50 -10.24 13.88
CA THR A 59 17.89 -10.72 12.54
C THR A 59 18.03 -12.23 12.52
N THR A 60 17.79 -12.86 11.37
CA THR A 60 18.08 -14.30 11.15
C THR A 60 19.21 -14.57 10.17
N GLY A 61 19.72 -13.53 9.49
CA GLY A 61 20.78 -13.65 8.49
C GLY A 61 22.16 -13.96 9.08
N SER A 62 23.11 -14.27 8.19
CA SER A 62 24.52 -14.45 8.54
C SER A 62 25.29 -13.14 8.73
N SER A 63 24.68 -12.01 8.40
CA SER A 63 25.25 -10.66 8.56
C SER A 63 24.15 -9.65 8.81
N PHE A 64 24.54 -8.49 9.33
CA PHE A 64 23.67 -7.33 9.52
C PHE A 64 24.45 -6.05 9.20
N SER A 65 23.88 -5.20 8.35
CA SER A 65 24.51 -3.98 7.85
C SER A 65 23.45 -2.89 7.59
N PRO A 66 22.77 -2.41 8.64
CA PRO A 66 21.78 -1.33 8.53
C PRO A 66 22.46 -0.01 8.17
N ILE A 67 21.66 0.96 7.71
CA ILE A 67 22.08 2.35 7.55
C ILE A 67 21.14 3.21 8.37
N ILE A 68 21.70 4.06 9.23
CA ILE A 68 20.98 5.17 9.85
C ILE A 68 21.51 6.49 9.30
N THR A 69 20.63 7.47 9.13
CA THR A 69 21.03 8.85 8.83
C THR A 69 20.85 9.70 10.07
N VAL A 70 21.88 10.46 10.42
CA VAL A 70 21.88 11.33 11.58
C VAL A 70 22.19 12.78 11.21
N THR A 71 21.82 13.70 12.10
CA THR A 71 22.16 15.13 12.02
C THR A 71 23.07 15.52 13.18
N GLY A 72 23.99 16.46 12.94
CA GLY A 72 25.03 16.82 13.90
C GLY A 72 26.00 15.67 14.19
N ASP A 73 26.56 15.65 15.41
CA ASP A 73 27.55 14.67 15.84
C ASP A 73 27.04 13.85 17.05
N PRO A 74 25.97 13.03 16.90
CA PRO A 74 25.47 12.24 18.02
C PRO A 74 26.43 11.11 18.38
N LYS A 75 26.34 10.63 19.62
CA LYS A 75 26.98 9.38 20.01
C LYS A 75 26.12 8.21 19.52
N ILE A 76 26.69 7.34 18.68
CA ILE A 76 26.07 6.11 18.20
C ILE A 76 26.76 4.92 18.86
N GLN A 77 25.98 3.93 19.28
CA GLN A 77 26.50 2.68 19.80
C GLN A 77 25.62 1.52 19.33
N TRP A 78 26.24 0.63 18.56
CA TRP A 78 25.72 -0.68 18.22
C TRP A 78 26.33 -1.74 19.13
N VAL A 79 25.52 -2.69 19.56
CA VAL A 79 25.94 -3.95 20.19
C VAL A 79 25.28 -5.08 19.42
N PHE A 80 26.08 -5.92 18.76
CA PHE A 80 25.58 -7.00 17.92
C PHE A 80 25.41 -8.29 18.71
N GLY A 81 24.67 -9.25 18.13
CA GLY A 81 24.36 -10.51 18.80
C GLY A 81 25.56 -11.42 19.10
N ASP A 82 26.74 -11.12 18.55
CA ASP A 82 28.02 -11.78 18.87
C ASP A 82 28.85 -11.03 19.92
N GLY A 83 28.33 -9.92 20.46
CA GLY A 83 28.99 -9.05 21.43
C GLY A 83 29.93 -8.01 20.83
N SER A 84 30.15 -8.02 19.52
CA SER A 84 30.90 -6.96 18.84
C SER A 84 30.13 -5.63 18.87
N THR A 85 30.85 -4.51 18.71
CA THR A 85 30.28 -3.17 18.80
C THR A 85 30.72 -2.30 17.63
N SER A 86 29.97 -1.22 17.38
CA SER A 86 30.32 -0.21 16.37
C SER A 86 29.71 1.14 16.75
N ASP A 87 30.37 2.23 16.40
CA ASP A 87 29.86 3.60 16.49
C ASP A 87 29.51 4.21 15.12
N SER A 88 29.69 3.45 14.03
CA SER A 88 29.30 3.87 12.69
C SER A 88 27.79 3.99 12.50
N ALA A 89 27.36 4.95 11.69
CA ALA A 89 26.00 5.09 11.18
C ALA A 89 25.62 4.00 10.15
N SER A 90 26.61 3.32 9.58
CA SER A 90 26.43 2.24 8.62
C SER A 90 27.36 1.06 8.97
N PRO A 91 27.14 0.39 10.11
CA PRO A 91 28.02 -0.69 10.54
C PRO A 91 27.90 -1.90 9.62
N THR A 92 28.85 -2.82 9.71
CA THR A 92 28.76 -4.13 9.08
C THR A 92 29.28 -5.17 10.05
N VAL A 93 28.44 -6.16 10.37
CA VAL A 93 28.82 -7.33 11.15
C VAL A 93 28.55 -8.59 10.35
N ASN A 94 29.52 -9.51 10.33
CA ASN A 94 29.39 -10.83 9.72
C ASN A 94 29.50 -11.88 10.82
N PHE A 95 28.40 -12.58 11.09
CA PHE A 95 28.32 -13.61 12.11
C PHE A 95 28.77 -14.99 11.62
N GLY A 96 29.11 -15.14 10.35
CA GLY A 96 29.60 -16.38 9.73
C GLY A 96 28.51 -17.41 9.38
N SER A 97 27.37 -17.40 10.07
CA SER A 97 26.25 -18.33 9.82
C SER A 97 24.90 -17.70 10.11
N GLU A 98 23.85 -18.19 9.45
CA GLU A 98 22.47 -17.79 9.76
C GLU A 98 22.12 -18.16 11.21
N GLY A 99 21.31 -17.32 11.84
CA GLY A 99 20.95 -17.49 13.25
C GLY A 99 20.20 -16.28 13.79
N SER A 100 19.29 -16.53 14.73
CA SER A 100 18.54 -15.47 15.41
C SER A 100 19.48 -14.68 16.33
N ARG A 101 19.56 -13.36 16.13
CA ARG A 101 20.44 -12.46 16.86
C ARG A 101 19.72 -11.15 17.18
N ALA A 102 19.89 -10.66 18.40
CA ALA A 102 19.46 -9.33 18.80
C ALA A 102 20.62 -8.35 18.57
N ASN A 103 20.36 -7.29 17.81
CA ASN A 103 21.31 -6.22 17.53
C ASN A 103 20.71 -4.92 18.06
N THR A 104 21.41 -4.28 18.98
CA THR A 104 20.89 -3.14 19.73
C THR A 104 21.58 -1.86 19.28
N LEU A 105 20.78 -0.82 19.03
CA LEU A 105 21.21 0.54 18.73
C LEU A 105 20.86 1.45 19.89
N VAL A 106 21.82 2.26 20.30
CA VAL A 106 21.63 3.42 21.17
C VAL A 106 22.18 4.65 20.44
N VAL A 107 21.40 5.73 20.38
CA VAL A 107 21.86 7.03 19.87
C VAL A 107 21.54 8.12 20.86
N THR A 108 22.53 8.95 21.18
CA THR A 108 22.38 10.08 22.10
C THR A 108 22.79 11.38 21.40
N PRO A 109 21.84 12.33 21.18
CA PRO A 109 20.41 12.23 21.42
C PRO A 109 19.67 11.47 20.30
N TRP A 110 18.56 10.79 20.62
CA TRP A 110 17.68 10.15 19.63
C TRP A 110 17.12 11.12 18.58
N SER A 111 17.00 12.40 18.93
CA SER A 111 16.58 13.46 18.00
C SER A 111 17.50 13.67 16.82
N ALA A 112 18.73 13.14 16.87
CA ALA A 112 19.64 13.20 15.74
C ALA A 112 19.26 12.21 14.63
N VAL A 113 18.56 11.12 14.92
CA VAL A 113 18.23 10.06 13.95
C VAL A 113 17.06 10.49 13.07
N THR A 114 17.32 10.65 11.77
CA THR A 114 16.32 11.10 10.79
C THR A 114 15.86 9.97 9.85
N LYS A 115 16.70 8.97 9.58
CA LYS A 115 16.34 7.84 8.72
C LYS A 115 16.86 6.53 9.29
N ILE A 116 16.08 5.46 9.12
CA ILE A 116 16.51 4.09 9.37
C ILE A 116 16.20 3.28 8.11
N ASN A 117 17.23 2.67 7.52
CA ASN A 117 17.16 1.84 6.34
C ASN A 117 17.76 0.46 6.66
N ILE A 118 16.91 -0.56 6.55
CA ILE A 118 17.25 -1.98 6.68
C ILE A 118 16.83 -2.76 5.41
N GLY A 119 16.55 -2.06 4.32
CA GLY A 119 16.21 -2.63 3.02
C GLY A 119 15.47 -1.63 2.14
N TYR A 120 16.08 -1.26 1.01
CA TYR A 120 15.49 -0.36 0.02
C TYR A 120 16.14 -0.53 -1.35
N ASP A 121 15.33 -0.54 -2.41
CA ASP A 121 15.81 -0.62 -3.80
C ASP A 121 15.10 0.36 -4.75
N GLY A 122 14.23 1.23 -4.24
CA GLY A 122 13.43 2.15 -5.07
C GLY A 122 12.29 1.47 -5.85
N SER A 123 11.98 0.20 -5.56
CA SER A 123 10.89 -0.52 -6.20
C SER A 123 9.54 0.19 -6.03
N ASP A 124 8.62 -0.14 -6.94
CA ASP A 124 7.24 0.33 -6.93
C ASP A 124 7.13 1.86 -6.80
N GLY A 125 7.75 2.54 -7.77
CA GLY A 125 7.73 4.00 -7.88
C GLY A 125 8.37 4.73 -6.69
N GLY A 126 9.22 4.05 -5.92
CA GLY A 126 10.07 4.67 -4.93
C GLY A 126 11.03 5.68 -5.56
N VAL A 127 11.50 6.63 -4.75
CA VAL A 127 12.54 7.56 -5.18
C VAL A 127 13.79 6.79 -5.60
N THR A 128 14.46 7.24 -6.66
CA THR A 128 15.71 6.61 -7.09
C THR A 128 16.68 6.57 -5.91
N PRO A 129 17.24 5.39 -5.57
CA PRO A 129 18.12 5.29 -4.43
C PRO A 129 19.37 6.17 -4.58
N GLY A 130 19.79 6.80 -3.48
CA GLY A 130 20.90 7.73 -3.49
C GLY A 130 21.16 8.35 -2.12
N SER A 131 22.32 8.96 -1.96
CA SER A 131 22.76 9.58 -0.70
C SER A 131 21.86 10.74 -0.26
N SER A 132 21.24 11.45 -1.20
CA SER A 132 20.27 12.51 -0.91
C SER A 132 18.84 12.00 -0.69
N THR A 133 18.55 10.74 -0.97
CA THR A 133 17.22 10.12 -0.87
C THR A 133 17.23 9.01 0.19
N ILE A 134 17.07 7.76 -0.23
CA ILE A 134 17.19 6.56 0.59
C ILE A 134 18.23 5.69 -0.12
N GLU A 135 19.29 5.30 0.58
CA GLU A 135 20.35 4.52 -0.03
C GLU A 135 19.87 3.14 -0.47
N HIS A 136 20.42 2.63 -1.58
CA HIS A 136 20.14 1.27 -2.01
C HIS A 136 20.76 0.30 -0.99
N LEU A 137 19.93 -0.49 -0.33
CA LEU A 137 20.34 -1.45 0.67
C LEU A 137 19.59 -2.77 0.47
N LYS A 138 20.32 -3.88 0.37
CA LYS A 138 19.70 -5.21 0.36
C LYS A 138 18.94 -5.44 1.67
N GLN A 139 17.93 -6.29 1.66
CA GLN A 139 17.26 -6.68 2.91
C GLN A 139 18.23 -7.24 3.95
N GLN A 140 17.92 -7.03 5.22
CA GLN A 140 18.78 -7.35 6.35
C GLN A 140 18.28 -8.57 7.16
N ASN A 141 17.30 -9.33 6.62
CA ASN A 141 16.66 -10.47 7.29
C ASN A 141 16.14 -10.14 8.70
N VAL A 142 15.62 -8.93 8.89
CA VAL A 142 15.04 -8.48 10.17
C VAL A 142 13.64 -9.08 10.31
N VAL A 143 13.40 -9.78 11.42
CA VAL A 143 12.11 -10.42 11.72
C VAL A 143 11.28 -9.66 12.75
N ALA A 144 11.92 -8.84 13.60
CA ALA A 144 11.26 -8.02 14.60
C ALA A 144 12.10 -6.78 14.94
N VAL A 145 11.42 -5.69 15.31
CA VAL A 145 12.03 -4.46 15.81
C VAL A 145 11.27 -4.00 17.05
N THR A 146 11.98 -3.66 18.12
CA THR A 146 11.40 -3.12 19.36
C THR A 146 12.11 -1.83 19.77
N GLY A 147 11.45 -0.97 20.54
CA GLY A 147 12.03 0.28 21.03
C GLY A 147 11.99 1.44 20.02
N LEU A 148 11.23 1.30 18.92
CA LEU A 148 11.07 2.36 17.91
C LEU A 148 10.51 3.66 18.49
N GLU A 149 9.71 3.59 19.57
CA GLU A 149 9.21 4.74 20.29
C GLU A 149 10.30 5.71 20.78
N ASN A 150 11.54 5.23 20.94
CA ASN A 150 12.68 6.08 21.32
C ASN A 150 13.02 7.13 20.27
N VAL A 151 12.67 6.90 19.00
CA VAL A 151 12.85 7.86 17.90
C VAL A 151 11.53 8.53 17.49
N ALA A 152 10.40 8.22 18.14
CA ALA A 152 9.15 8.96 17.99
C ALA A 152 9.25 10.25 18.83
N PRO A 153 9.44 11.45 18.23
CA PRO A 153 8.75 11.86 17.00
C PRO A 153 9.66 12.23 15.81
N TYR A 154 10.98 12.03 15.90
CA TYR A 154 11.98 12.64 15.02
C TYR A 154 12.22 11.93 13.70
N LEU A 155 11.95 10.62 13.64
CA LEU A 155 12.25 9.82 12.46
C LEU A 155 11.42 10.33 11.26
N GLN A 156 12.09 10.57 10.14
CA GLN A 156 11.50 11.10 8.91
C GLN A 156 11.26 10.00 7.87
N VAL A 157 12.14 9.00 7.82
CA VAL A 157 12.08 7.89 6.85
C VAL A 157 12.34 6.55 7.51
N TRP A 158 11.46 5.58 7.21
CA TRP A 158 11.65 4.17 7.49
C TRP A 158 11.68 3.37 6.20
N ALA A 159 12.72 2.55 6.00
CA ALA A 159 12.79 1.62 4.89
C ALA A 159 13.17 0.21 5.35
N SER A 160 12.32 -0.77 5.06
CA SER A 160 12.52 -2.16 5.46
C SER A 160 12.08 -3.16 4.40
N SER A 161 12.07 -2.76 3.14
CA SER A 161 11.59 -3.56 2.01
C SER A 161 12.21 -4.97 2.04
N TYR A 162 11.38 -5.96 1.69
CA TYR A 162 11.65 -7.40 1.65
C TYR A 162 11.88 -8.09 3.00
N ASN A 163 12.10 -7.36 4.09
CA ASN A 163 12.36 -7.99 5.39
C ASN A 163 11.12 -8.77 5.91
N PRO A 164 11.33 -9.93 6.57
CA PRO A 164 10.26 -10.76 7.12
C PRO A 164 9.70 -10.24 8.46
N ILE A 165 9.59 -8.91 8.63
CA ILE A 165 9.04 -8.27 9.83
C ILE A 165 7.54 -8.58 9.95
N THR A 166 7.06 -8.88 11.16
CA THR A 166 5.65 -9.22 11.40
C THR A 166 4.79 -8.05 11.85
N GLU A 167 5.34 -7.12 12.62
CA GLU A 167 4.65 -5.94 13.16
C GLU A 167 5.57 -4.72 13.15
N LEU A 168 5.00 -3.55 12.86
CA LEU A 168 5.62 -2.25 13.00
C LEU A 168 4.65 -1.28 13.70
N ASP A 169 5.15 -0.49 14.65
CA ASP A 169 4.36 0.51 15.35
C ASP A 169 5.00 1.89 15.16
N PHE A 170 4.32 2.76 14.40
CA PHE A 170 4.75 4.13 14.14
C PHE A 170 3.85 5.15 14.84
N SER A 171 3.23 4.77 15.97
CA SER A 171 2.39 5.68 16.73
C SER A 171 3.20 6.88 17.25
N ASN A 172 2.70 8.10 17.03
CA ASN A 172 3.32 9.39 17.40
C ASN A 172 4.59 9.78 16.62
N PHE A 173 4.82 9.19 15.45
CA PHE A 173 5.91 9.57 14.57
C PHE A 173 5.55 10.82 13.74
N LYS A 174 5.65 11.99 14.38
CA LYS A 174 5.15 13.25 13.83
C LYS A 174 5.91 13.77 12.61
N GLU A 175 7.21 13.47 12.50
CA GLU A 175 8.05 13.89 11.37
C GLU A 175 8.14 12.83 10.25
N LEU A 176 7.57 11.64 10.46
CA LEU A 176 7.68 10.51 9.54
C LEU A 176 6.87 10.78 8.28
N HIS A 177 7.57 11.05 7.18
CA HIS A 177 6.95 11.35 5.90
C HIS A 177 7.01 10.19 4.90
N THR A 178 7.87 9.19 5.12
CA THR A 178 8.04 8.06 4.18
C THR A 178 8.21 6.73 4.91
N ILE A 179 7.38 5.75 4.54
CA ILE A 179 7.48 4.35 4.97
C ILE A 179 7.56 3.46 3.73
N GLU A 180 8.64 2.67 3.62
CA GLU A 180 8.90 1.74 2.52
C GLU A 180 8.99 0.30 3.03
N CYS A 181 7.89 -0.44 2.88
CA CYS A 181 7.77 -1.85 3.30
C CYS A 181 7.42 -2.76 2.11
N PHE A 182 7.90 -2.43 0.90
CA PHE A 182 7.65 -3.22 -0.30
C PHE A 182 8.07 -4.67 -0.07
N LEU A 183 7.18 -5.62 -0.38
CA LEU A 183 7.45 -7.06 -0.25
C LEU A 183 7.82 -7.56 1.17
N CYS A 184 7.43 -6.85 2.24
CA CYS A 184 7.49 -7.38 3.62
C CYS A 184 6.42 -8.47 3.82
N LYS A 185 6.69 -9.68 3.29
CA LYS A 185 5.67 -10.74 3.13
C LYS A 185 5.06 -11.25 4.43
N SER A 186 5.75 -11.05 5.56
CA SER A 186 5.32 -11.46 6.89
C SER A 186 4.56 -10.37 7.64
N LEU A 187 4.55 -9.12 7.13
CA LEU A 187 4.00 -7.97 7.85
C LEU A 187 2.48 -8.08 7.87
N THR A 188 1.92 -8.29 9.06
CA THR A 188 0.47 -8.40 9.29
C THR A 188 -0.11 -7.17 9.97
N THR A 189 0.71 -6.44 10.72
CA THR A 189 0.28 -5.31 11.54
C THR A 189 1.18 -4.11 11.28
N ILE A 190 0.57 -2.97 10.99
CA ILE A 190 1.22 -1.66 11.03
C ILE A 190 0.30 -0.68 11.76
N LYS A 191 0.83 0.05 12.76
CA LYS A 191 0.06 1.09 13.48
C LYS A 191 0.54 2.47 13.06
N LEU A 192 -0.42 3.33 12.72
CA LEU A 192 -0.22 4.67 12.15
C LEU A 192 -1.05 5.70 12.93
N GLN A 193 -0.98 5.69 14.27
CA GLN A 193 -1.68 6.67 15.11
C GLN A 193 -0.85 7.96 15.18
N ASN A 194 -1.48 9.12 15.03
CA ASN A 194 -0.83 10.43 15.11
C ASN A 194 0.43 10.55 14.23
N VAL A 195 0.28 10.31 12.92
CA VAL A 195 1.34 10.43 11.90
C VAL A 195 1.06 11.58 10.91
N PRO A 196 0.94 12.83 11.40
CA PRO A 196 0.48 13.95 10.58
C PRO A 196 1.35 14.21 9.35
N SER A 197 2.66 13.95 9.38
CA SER A 197 3.53 14.23 8.23
C SER A 197 3.62 13.11 7.21
N LEU A 198 2.96 11.96 7.43
CA LEU A 198 3.08 10.80 6.54
C LEU A 198 2.57 11.16 5.14
N ASN A 199 3.49 11.20 4.17
CA ASN A 199 3.22 11.59 2.79
C ASN A 199 3.20 10.38 1.85
N ARG A 200 4.11 9.42 2.07
CA ARG A 200 4.24 8.20 1.27
C ARG A 200 4.21 6.95 2.14
N LEU A 201 3.37 5.99 1.75
CA LEU A 201 3.23 4.69 2.39
C LEU A 201 3.21 3.57 1.35
N CYS A 202 4.30 2.79 1.29
CA CYS A 202 4.36 1.57 0.48
C CYS A 202 4.26 0.31 1.36
N LEU A 203 3.20 -0.45 1.13
CA LEU A 203 2.86 -1.71 1.79
C LEU A 203 2.56 -2.81 0.76
N GLU A 204 3.00 -2.67 -0.51
CA GLU A 204 2.64 -3.65 -1.53
C GLU A 204 3.20 -5.04 -1.21
N ARG A 205 2.38 -6.05 -1.49
CA ARG A 205 2.73 -7.46 -1.31
C ARG A 205 3.13 -7.80 0.13
N CYS A 206 2.45 -7.19 1.10
CA CYS A 206 2.47 -7.54 2.52
C CYS A 206 1.34 -8.54 2.85
N LYS A 207 1.00 -8.69 4.13
CA LYS A 207 -0.09 -9.53 4.63
C LYS A 207 -1.01 -8.75 5.59
N ILE A 208 -1.24 -7.47 5.30
CA ILE A 208 -2.06 -6.60 6.13
C ILE A 208 -3.54 -6.99 5.97
N SER A 209 -4.24 -7.18 7.09
CA SER A 209 -5.69 -7.44 7.12
C SER A 209 -6.51 -6.18 7.38
N TYR A 210 -5.99 -5.26 8.18
CA TYR A 210 -6.66 -4.00 8.50
C TYR A 210 -5.61 -2.91 8.49
N LEU A 211 -5.91 -1.81 7.81
CA LEU A 211 -5.07 -0.63 7.76
C LEU A 211 -5.89 0.59 8.16
N ASP A 212 -5.47 1.26 9.22
CA ASP A 212 -6.07 2.52 9.63
C ASP A 212 -5.23 3.69 9.10
N LEU A 213 -5.84 4.53 8.28
CA LEU A 213 -5.24 5.74 7.71
C LEU A 213 -5.89 7.01 8.26
N SER A 214 -6.84 6.90 9.20
CA SER A 214 -7.64 8.03 9.67
C SER A 214 -6.84 9.14 10.37
N GLU A 215 -5.62 8.83 10.82
CA GLU A 215 -4.70 9.78 11.46
C GLU A 215 -3.46 10.11 10.61
N ALA A 216 -3.58 9.96 9.27
CA ALA A 216 -2.55 10.31 8.28
C ALA A 216 -3.04 11.40 7.28
N PRO A 217 -3.42 12.61 7.74
CA PRO A 217 -4.13 13.61 6.93
C PRO A 217 -3.37 14.14 5.71
N PHE A 218 -2.04 14.03 5.69
CA PHE A 218 -1.18 14.48 4.57
C PHE A 218 -0.71 13.35 3.66
N LEU A 219 -1.27 12.13 3.80
CA LEU A 219 -0.96 11.02 2.92
C LEU A 219 -1.29 11.40 1.48
N ALA A 220 -0.30 11.21 0.59
CA ALA A 220 -0.33 11.69 -0.77
C ALA A 220 -0.08 10.56 -1.80
N ASP A 221 0.80 9.61 -1.45
CA ASP A 221 1.15 8.43 -2.25
C ASP A 221 0.91 7.16 -1.45
N PHE A 222 -0.15 6.43 -1.82
CA PHE A 222 -0.51 5.18 -1.14
C PHE A 222 -0.41 3.97 -2.06
N ARG A 223 0.40 2.98 -1.65
CA ARG A 223 0.65 1.74 -2.38
C ARG A 223 0.36 0.54 -1.48
N GLY A 224 -0.80 -0.06 -1.65
CA GLY A 224 -1.33 -1.18 -0.86
C GLY A 224 -1.69 -2.41 -1.71
N ALA A 225 -1.13 -2.55 -2.91
CA ALA A 225 -1.46 -3.63 -3.83
C ALA A 225 -1.15 -5.04 -3.32
N SER A 226 -1.92 -6.02 -3.81
CA SER A 226 -1.65 -7.45 -3.67
C SER A 226 -1.42 -7.92 -2.23
N GLN A 227 -2.24 -7.45 -1.29
CA GLN A 227 -2.22 -7.96 0.09
C GLN A 227 -2.54 -9.44 0.10
N ARG A 228 -1.75 -10.21 0.85
CA ARG A 228 -1.97 -11.66 1.01
C ARG A 228 -2.96 -12.01 2.11
N SER A 229 -3.64 -11.01 2.68
CA SER A 229 -4.73 -11.25 3.63
C SER A 229 -6.04 -11.46 2.89
N SER A 230 -6.83 -12.43 3.35
CA SER A 230 -8.18 -12.68 2.84
C SER A 230 -9.22 -11.69 3.34
N THR A 231 -8.87 -10.79 4.25
CA THR A 231 -9.81 -9.84 4.89
C THR A 231 -9.33 -8.39 4.82
N TYR A 232 -8.51 -8.05 3.83
CA TYR A 232 -7.92 -6.72 3.72
C TYR A 232 -8.97 -5.62 3.61
N THR A 233 -8.95 -4.69 4.57
CA THR A 233 -9.82 -3.52 4.64
C THR A 233 -9.01 -2.29 5.05
N ILE A 234 -9.53 -1.10 4.67
CA ILE A 234 -8.88 0.18 4.95
C ILE A 234 -9.90 1.11 5.60
N ASN A 235 -9.56 1.66 6.76
CA ASN A 235 -10.25 2.79 7.35
C ASN A 235 -9.58 4.08 6.87
N TRP A 236 -10.27 4.84 6.01
CA TRP A 236 -9.74 6.11 5.49
C TRP A 236 -9.94 7.29 6.46
N GLY A 237 -10.91 7.22 7.38
CA GLY A 237 -11.36 8.40 8.12
C GLY A 237 -11.61 9.57 7.17
N THR A 238 -10.99 10.73 7.46
CA THR A 238 -11.01 11.93 6.61
C THR A 238 -9.78 12.08 5.71
N THR A 239 -8.85 11.12 5.72
CA THR A 239 -7.64 11.13 4.88
C THR A 239 -8.03 11.01 3.41
N GLY A 240 -7.47 11.89 2.57
CA GLY A 240 -7.72 11.85 1.12
C GLY A 240 -7.40 13.13 0.37
N THR A 241 -7.47 14.29 1.03
CA THR A 241 -7.37 15.60 0.36
C THR A 241 -6.03 15.85 -0.35
N HIS A 242 -4.97 15.16 0.06
CA HIS A 242 -3.62 15.26 -0.51
C HIS A 242 -3.26 14.11 -1.46
N ILE A 243 -4.13 13.09 -1.58
CA ILE A 243 -3.84 11.89 -2.35
C ILE A 243 -3.76 12.21 -3.84
N TRP A 244 -2.58 11.99 -4.42
CA TRP A 244 -2.35 12.05 -5.87
C TRP A 244 -2.19 10.66 -6.49
N HIS A 245 -1.78 9.64 -5.71
CA HIS A 245 -1.61 8.27 -6.17
C HIS A 245 -2.27 7.27 -5.24
N ILE A 246 -3.06 6.37 -5.83
CA ILE A 246 -3.63 5.22 -5.15
C ILE A 246 -3.34 3.98 -5.97
N CYS A 247 -2.68 3.02 -5.34
CA CYS A 247 -2.46 1.71 -5.92
C CYS A 247 -2.88 0.60 -4.94
N VAL A 248 -4.06 0.03 -5.18
CA VAL A 248 -4.62 -1.08 -4.39
C VAL A 248 -5.09 -2.24 -5.28
N ARG A 249 -4.48 -2.37 -6.46
CA ARG A 249 -4.71 -3.45 -7.40
C ARG A 249 -4.57 -4.84 -6.78
N ASP A 250 -5.15 -5.84 -7.44
CA ASP A 250 -5.02 -7.26 -7.10
C ASP A 250 -5.39 -7.56 -5.65
N ASN A 251 -6.43 -6.89 -5.16
CA ASN A 251 -7.02 -7.09 -3.85
C ASN A 251 -8.50 -7.46 -3.97
N PRO A 252 -8.85 -8.62 -4.56
CA PRO A 252 -10.25 -9.02 -4.78
C PRO A 252 -11.04 -9.20 -3.48
N GLN A 253 -10.38 -9.28 -2.33
CA GLN A 253 -11.03 -9.28 -1.02
C GLN A 253 -11.60 -7.91 -0.61
N MET A 254 -11.20 -6.80 -1.25
CA MET A 254 -11.68 -5.46 -0.94
C MET A 254 -13.06 -5.22 -1.55
N ILE A 255 -14.11 -5.60 -0.84
CA ILE A 255 -15.51 -5.44 -1.29
C ILE A 255 -16.16 -4.12 -0.84
N SER A 256 -15.52 -3.37 0.05
CA SER A 256 -16.02 -2.07 0.49
C SER A 256 -15.89 -1.04 -0.64
N THR A 257 -16.90 -0.18 -0.78
CA THR A 257 -16.85 0.95 -1.71
C THR A 257 -15.72 1.89 -1.35
N PHE A 258 -14.92 2.24 -2.35
CA PHE A 258 -13.81 3.17 -2.18
C PHE A 258 -14.33 4.62 -2.06
N PRO A 259 -13.80 5.45 -1.13
CA PRO A 259 -14.30 6.80 -0.88
C PRO A 259 -13.77 7.81 -1.91
N VAL A 260 -14.02 7.56 -3.19
CA VAL A 260 -13.43 8.31 -4.32
C VAL A 260 -13.65 9.83 -4.27
N ASN A 261 -14.74 10.29 -3.65
CA ASN A 261 -15.03 11.71 -3.46
C ASN A 261 -14.06 12.43 -2.50
N GLN A 262 -13.22 11.69 -1.75
CA GLN A 262 -12.22 12.25 -0.85
C GLN A 262 -10.92 12.66 -1.56
N PHE A 263 -10.75 12.38 -2.86
CA PHE A 263 -9.47 12.50 -3.58
C PHE A 263 -9.47 13.58 -4.68
N PRO A 264 -9.57 14.88 -4.32
CA PRO A 264 -9.65 15.97 -5.30
C PRO A 264 -8.36 16.22 -6.10
N LEU A 265 -7.21 15.69 -5.63
CA LEU A 265 -5.89 15.87 -6.25
C LEU A 265 -5.39 14.63 -6.99
N LEU A 266 -6.25 13.62 -7.14
CA LEU A 266 -5.88 12.32 -7.72
C LEU A 266 -5.33 12.49 -9.14
N LYS A 267 -4.18 11.87 -9.41
CA LYS A 267 -3.55 11.79 -10.75
C LYS A 267 -3.59 10.37 -11.27
N GLU A 268 -3.34 9.40 -10.38
CA GLU A 268 -3.22 7.99 -10.72
C GLU A 268 -4.15 7.14 -9.83
N TYR A 269 -5.06 6.42 -10.46
CA TYR A 269 -6.02 5.53 -9.80
C TYR A 269 -5.86 4.09 -10.29
N TYR A 270 -5.11 3.29 -9.53
CA TYR A 270 -4.73 1.91 -9.87
C TYR A 270 -5.46 0.91 -8.97
N VAL A 271 -6.67 0.56 -9.40
CA VAL A 271 -7.62 -0.29 -8.67
C VAL A 271 -8.21 -1.31 -9.64
N TRP A 272 -7.38 -2.17 -10.22
CA TRP A 272 -7.82 -3.30 -11.04
C TRP A 272 -7.83 -4.61 -10.25
N ASN A 273 -8.66 -5.57 -10.64
CA ASN A 273 -8.75 -6.88 -9.98
C ASN A 273 -8.99 -6.75 -8.45
N SER A 274 -9.88 -5.84 -8.06
CA SER A 274 -10.16 -5.53 -6.65
C SER A 274 -11.64 -5.70 -6.27
N ASN A 275 -12.41 -6.42 -7.09
CA ASN A 275 -13.85 -6.68 -6.89
C ASN A 275 -14.72 -5.44 -6.61
N GLN A 276 -14.27 -4.25 -7.04
CA GLN A 276 -15.04 -3.03 -6.88
C GLN A 276 -16.28 -3.07 -7.77
N SER A 277 -17.36 -2.43 -7.35
CA SER A 277 -18.64 -2.48 -8.04
C SER A 277 -19.41 -1.17 -7.92
N GLY A 278 -20.56 -1.07 -8.59
CA GLY A 278 -21.37 0.14 -8.62
C GLY A 278 -20.87 1.13 -9.68
N THR A 279 -21.06 2.42 -9.40
CA THR A 279 -20.61 3.50 -10.30
C THR A 279 -19.24 4.01 -9.87
N LEU A 280 -18.26 3.97 -10.77
CA LEU A 280 -16.99 4.66 -10.58
C LEU A 280 -17.17 6.14 -10.97
N HIS A 281 -17.21 7.03 -9.99
CA HIS A 281 -17.29 8.47 -10.23
C HIS A 281 -16.05 9.15 -9.66
N LEU A 282 -15.14 9.56 -10.54
CA LEU A 282 -13.98 10.37 -10.17
C LEU A 282 -14.28 11.83 -10.50
N THR A 283 -13.70 12.75 -9.73
CA THR A 283 -13.96 14.20 -9.87
C THR A 283 -12.67 15.02 -9.99
N SER A 284 -11.50 14.40 -9.87
CA SER A 284 -10.23 15.09 -9.99
C SER A 284 -9.97 15.50 -11.44
N THR A 285 -9.70 16.79 -11.65
CA THR A 285 -9.26 17.34 -12.94
C THR A 285 -7.76 17.14 -13.21
N ASN A 286 -7.07 16.44 -12.29
CA ASN A 286 -5.65 16.15 -12.38
C ASN A 286 -5.33 14.74 -12.92
N LEU A 287 -6.35 13.94 -13.25
CA LEU A 287 -6.14 12.55 -13.69
C LEU A 287 -5.27 12.47 -14.94
N THR A 288 -4.30 11.57 -14.89
CA THR A 288 -3.43 11.21 -16.02
C THR A 288 -3.54 9.73 -16.37
N SER A 289 -3.84 8.88 -15.38
CA SER A 289 -3.91 7.43 -15.58
C SER A 289 -4.95 6.78 -14.65
N VAL A 290 -5.92 6.10 -15.24
CA VAL A 290 -6.94 5.32 -14.51
C VAL A 290 -6.85 3.88 -14.98
N LEU A 291 -6.48 2.97 -14.08
CA LEU A 291 -6.39 1.53 -14.34
C LEU A 291 -7.34 0.81 -13.40
N SER A 292 -8.53 0.46 -13.90
CA SER A 292 -9.65 -0.09 -13.12
C SER A 292 -10.31 -1.29 -13.81
N PHE A 293 -9.56 -1.98 -14.68
CA PHE A 293 -10.02 -3.17 -15.38
C PHE A 293 -10.21 -4.37 -14.43
N ASN A 294 -10.90 -5.42 -14.90
CA ASN A 294 -11.18 -6.63 -14.10
C ASN A 294 -11.89 -6.33 -12.76
N ASN A 295 -12.93 -5.50 -12.79
CA ASN A 295 -13.82 -5.25 -11.65
C ASN A 295 -15.28 -5.55 -12.06
N HIS A 296 -16.25 -5.08 -11.26
CA HIS A 296 -17.68 -5.26 -11.46
C HIS A 296 -18.41 -3.91 -11.54
N TYR A 297 -17.76 -2.85 -12.03
CA TYR A 297 -18.40 -1.55 -12.20
C TYR A 297 -19.51 -1.65 -13.26
N ASN A 298 -20.66 -1.00 -13.01
CA ASN A 298 -21.82 -0.97 -13.92
C ASN A 298 -21.97 0.36 -14.67
N ALA A 299 -21.29 1.40 -14.22
CA ALA A 299 -21.20 2.70 -14.84
C ALA A 299 -19.87 3.36 -14.44
N ALA A 300 -19.36 4.24 -15.30
CA ALA A 300 -18.23 5.09 -14.98
C ALA A 300 -18.52 6.52 -15.45
N ASN A 301 -18.16 7.50 -14.63
CA ASN A 301 -18.26 8.92 -14.95
C ASN A 301 -16.91 9.58 -14.69
N PHE A 302 -16.29 10.02 -15.77
CA PHE A 302 -15.03 10.75 -15.79
C PHE A 302 -15.20 12.18 -16.31
N SER A 303 -16.43 12.68 -16.46
CA SER A 303 -16.69 13.97 -17.09
C SER A 303 -15.82 15.09 -16.50
N GLY A 304 -15.03 15.75 -17.36
CA GLY A 304 -14.15 16.86 -16.99
C GLY A 304 -12.89 16.46 -16.22
N CYS A 305 -12.59 15.17 -16.06
CA CYS A 305 -11.42 14.69 -15.34
C CYS A 305 -10.13 14.81 -16.17
N PHE A 306 -10.22 14.85 -17.50
CA PHE A 306 -9.08 14.85 -18.43
C PHE A 306 -9.04 16.11 -19.30
N PRO A 307 -8.62 17.26 -18.75
CA PRO A 307 -8.55 18.52 -19.50
C PRO A 307 -7.54 18.46 -20.65
N ALA A 308 -7.70 19.37 -21.62
CA ALA A 308 -6.83 19.47 -22.80
C ALA A 308 -5.35 19.71 -22.43
N GLY A 309 -4.44 19.33 -23.33
CA GLY A 309 -3.00 19.61 -23.20
C GLY A 309 -2.18 18.53 -22.50
N LYS A 310 -2.82 17.43 -22.07
CA LYS A 310 -2.17 16.23 -21.53
C LYS A 310 -2.56 15.01 -22.37
N LYS A 311 -1.69 13.99 -22.37
CA LYS A 311 -2.03 12.66 -22.88
C LYS A 311 -2.43 11.80 -21.69
N CYS A 312 -3.72 11.52 -21.55
CA CYS A 312 -4.24 10.74 -20.44
C CYS A 312 -4.76 9.38 -20.91
N ALA A 313 -4.70 8.40 -20.01
CA ALA A 313 -5.08 7.02 -20.28
C ALA A 313 -6.13 6.50 -19.28
N VAL A 314 -7.13 5.79 -19.80
CA VAL A 314 -8.13 5.06 -19.03
C VAL A 314 -8.18 3.62 -19.54
N ASN A 315 -7.98 2.67 -18.62
CA ASN A 315 -8.31 1.27 -18.84
C ASN A 315 -9.38 0.83 -17.83
N ILE A 316 -10.60 0.70 -18.33
CA ILE A 316 -11.80 0.25 -17.60
C ILE A 316 -12.37 -1.04 -18.24
N GLY A 317 -11.53 -1.80 -18.94
CA GLY A 317 -11.93 -3.02 -19.62
C GLY A 317 -12.33 -4.15 -18.66
N ASN A 318 -13.05 -5.16 -19.16
CA ASN A 318 -13.52 -6.31 -18.38
C ASN A 318 -14.23 -5.90 -17.08
N ASN A 319 -15.31 -5.16 -17.25
CA ASN A 319 -16.25 -4.72 -16.22
C ASN A 319 -17.67 -5.09 -16.67
N SER A 320 -18.70 -4.52 -16.04
CA SER A 320 -20.10 -4.69 -16.43
C SER A 320 -20.74 -3.35 -16.85
N LEU A 321 -19.95 -2.44 -17.43
CA LEU A 321 -20.40 -1.09 -17.75
C LEU A 321 -21.55 -1.11 -18.74
N THR A 322 -22.64 -0.43 -18.40
CA THR A 322 -23.76 -0.13 -19.30
C THR A 322 -23.74 1.32 -19.76
N SER A 323 -22.98 2.17 -19.08
CA SER A 323 -22.74 3.57 -19.42
C SER A 323 -21.31 3.98 -19.08
N LEU A 324 -20.78 4.90 -19.88
CA LEU A 324 -19.48 5.54 -19.69
C LEU A 324 -19.61 7.00 -20.10
N ASP A 325 -19.46 7.91 -19.15
CA ASP A 325 -19.43 9.35 -19.40
C ASP A 325 -17.97 9.84 -19.43
N ILE A 326 -17.58 10.35 -20.59
CA ILE A 326 -16.26 10.92 -20.88
C ILE A 326 -16.42 12.32 -21.49
N SER A 327 -17.48 13.05 -21.10
CA SER A 327 -17.75 14.39 -21.59
C SER A 327 -16.77 15.41 -21.01
N ASN A 328 -16.37 16.42 -21.79
CA ASN A 328 -15.38 17.42 -21.40
C ASN A 328 -13.98 16.86 -21.09
N ASP A 329 -13.59 15.77 -21.75
CA ASP A 329 -12.31 15.07 -21.55
C ASP A 329 -11.37 15.11 -22.78
N PRO A 330 -11.08 16.27 -23.39
CA PRO A 330 -10.27 16.35 -24.61
C PRO A 330 -8.80 15.93 -24.42
N GLY A 331 -8.33 15.72 -23.18
CA GLY A 331 -7.01 15.14 -22.88
C GLY A 331 -6.98 13.60 -22.89
N LEU A 332 -8.13 12.93 -22.95
CA LEU A 332 -8.22 11.48 -23.00
C LEU A 332 -7.83 10.98 -24.41
N LEU A 333 -6.66 10.36 -24.52
CA LEU A 333 -6.15 9.85 -25.80
C LEU A 333 -6.06 8.33 -25.84
N ASP A 334 -5.97 7.65 -24.70
CA ASP A 334 -5.96 6.20 -24.65
C ASP A 334 -7.14 5.71 -23.81
N LEU A 335 -8.15 5.15 -24.46
CA LEU A 335 -9.34 4.60 -23.81
C LEU A 335 -9.51 3.11 -24.16
N ASN A 336 -9.32 2.25 -23.17
CA ASN A 336 -9.75 0.86 -23.22
C ASN A 336 -11.00 0.68 -22.35
N ALA A 337 -12.15 0.48 -23.01
CA ALA A 337 -13.43 0.10 -22.40
C ALA A 337 -13.94 -1.25 -22.96
N SER A 338 -13.02 -2.10 -23.40
CA SER A 338 -13.32 -3.44 -23.95
C SER A 338 -13.99 -4.36 -22.92
N TYR A 339 -14.68 -5.40 -23.41
CA TYR A 339 -15.31 -6.45 -22.61
C TYR A 339 -16.21 -5.87 -21.50
N ASN A 340 -17.14 -5.01 -21.89
CA ASN A 340 -18.18 -4.44 -21.04
C ASN A 340 -19.57 -4.84 -21.55
N SER A 341 -20.62 -4.21 -21.02
CA SER A 341 -22.02 -4.41 -21.43
C SER A 341 -22.59 -3.16 -22.11
N LEU A 342 -21.75 -2.37 -22.79
CA LEU A 342 -22.17 -1.15 -23.47
C LEU A 342 -23.04 -1.52 -24.68
N ASN A 343 -24.25 -0.98 -24.72
CA ASN A 343 -25.15 -1.16 -25.86
C ASN A 343 -24.72 -0.27 -27.06
N GLN A 344 -25.37 -0.46 -28.21
CA GLN A 344 -25.01 0.25 -29.44
C GLN A 344 -25.09 1.78 -29.27
N THR A 345 -26.09 2.29 -28.57
CA THR A 345 -26.23 3.73 -28.29
C THR A 345 -25.06 4.27 -27.48
N ALA A 346 -24.63 3.55 -26.43
CA ALA A 346 -23.49 3.95 -25.62
C ALA A 346 -22.18 3.92 -26.42
N VAL A 347 -21.98 2.89 -27.24
CA VAL A 347 -20.82 2.77 -28.13
C VAL A 347 -20.77 3.91 -29.15
N ASP A 348 -21.89 4.23 -29.79
CA ASP A 348 -22.00 5.36 -30.71
C ASP A 348 -21.73 6.70 -30.01
N GLY A 349 -22.24 6.88 -28.79
CA GLY A 349 -22.02 8.08 -27.98
C GLY A 349 -20.55 8.29 -27.60
N ILE A 350 -19.83 7.23 -27.24
CA ILE A 350 -18.39 7.29 -26.96
C ILE A 350 -17.61 7.71 -28.21
N LEU A 351 -17.90 7.08 -29.35
CA LEU A 351 -17.27 7.40 -30.64
C LEU A 351 -17.53 8.84 -31.04
N GLN A 352 -18.78 9.30 -30.94
CA GLN A 352 -19.18 10.67 -31.23
C GLN A 352 -18.46 11.67 -30.32
N THR A 353 -18.38 11.37 -29.01
CA THR A 353 -17.75 12.26 -28.02
C THR A 353 -16.26 12.43 -28.34
N LEU A 354 -15.53 11.34 -28.54
CA LEU A 354 -14.10 11.40 -28.90
C LEU A 354 -13.89 12.08 -30.26
N ASP A 355 -14.75 11.84 -31.25
CA ASP A 355 -14.69 12.52 -32.56
C ASP A 355 -14.84 14.04 -32.41
N SER A 356 -15.74 14.48 -31.52
CA SER A 356 -16.02 15.91 -31.30
C SER A 356 -14.84 16.69 -30.72
N TYR A 357 -13.91 16.03 -30.02
CA TYR A 357 -12.71 16.68 -29.49
C TYR A 357 -11.69 17.05 -30.56
N ASN A 358 -11.83 16.52 -31.78
CA ASN A 358 -10.95 16.81 -32.91
C ASN A 358 -9.46 16.58 -32.60
N THR A 359 -9.17 15.57 -31.78
CA THR A 359 -7.81 15.14 -31.42
C THR A 359 -7.31 14.07 -32.39
N SER A 360 -5.99 13.83 -32.39
CA SER A 360 -5.30 12.91 -33.31
C SER A 360 -4.35 11.97 -32.57
N GLY A 361 -4.10 10.78 -33.14
CA GLY A 361 -3.06 9.86 -32.66
C GLY A 361 -3.35 9.19 -31.31
N GLY A 362 -4.63 8.95 -30.99
CA GLY A 362 -5.07 8.22 -29.79
C GLY A 362 -5.35 6.73 -30.04
N SER A 363 -5.74 6.01 -29.00
CA SER A 363 -6.21 4.62 -29.06
C SER A 363 -7.58 4.47 -28.40
N LEU A 364 -8.47 3.73 -29.05
CA LEU A 364 -9.79 3.39 -28.55
C LEU A 364 -10.07 1.90 -28.75
N ASP A 365 -10.28 1.18 -27.64
CA ASP A 365 -10.73 -0.21 -27.66
C ASP A 365 -12.10 -0.35 -26.98
N LEU A 366 -13.10 -0.70 -27.79
CA LEU A 366 -14.49 -1.00 -27.42
C LEU A 366 -14.84 -2.46 -27.72
N THR A 367 -13.87 -3.32 -28.03
CA THR A 367 -14.11 -4.72 -28.39
C THR A 367 -14.90 -5.44 -27.29
N GLY A 368 -15.74 -6.42 -27.66
CA GLY A 368 -16.55 -7.17 -26.69
C GLY A 368 -17.83 -6.46 -26.22
N ASN A 369 -18.07 -5.20 -26.58
CA ASN A 369 -19.36 -4.51 -26.44
C ASN A 369 -20.27 -4.74 -27.66
N ALA A 370 -21.43 -4.06 -27.71
CA ALA A 370 -22.26 -4.03 -28.92
C ALA A 370 -21.51 -3.38 -30.10
N ALA A 371 -21.82 -3.81 -31.33
CA ALA A 371 -21.26 -3.18 -32.53
C ALA A 371 -21.82 -1.76 -32.73
N PRO A 372 -21.01 -0.80 -33.21
CA PRO A 372 -21.50 0.55 -33.54
C PRO A 372 -22.55 0.51 -34.65
N SER A 373 -23.41 1.53 -34.70
CA SER A 373 -24.31 1.74 -35.84
C SER A 373 -23.57 2.34 -37.05
N ILE A 374 -24.28 2.58 -38.16
CA ILE A 374 -23.75 3.32 -39.30
C ILE A 374 -23.29 4.74 -38.90
N VAL A 375 -23.96 5.36 -37.91
CA VAL A 375 -23.58 6.68 -37.40
C VAL A 375 -22.28 6.57 -36.60
N GLY A 376 -22.20 5.62 -35.66
CA GLY A 376 -20.97 5.36 -34.90
C GLY A 376 -19.77 5.04 -35.80
N MET A 377 -19.98 4.26 -36.86
CA MET A 377 -18.92 3.94 -37.85
C MET A 377 -18.39 5.18 -38.57
N LYS A 378 -19.20 6.22 -38.80
CA LYS A 378 -18.70 7.49 -39.38
C LYS A 378 -17.74 8.19 -38.41
N HIS A 379 -18.09 8.26 -37.13
CA HIS A 379 -17.22 8.83 -36.09
C HIS A 379 -15.92 8.02 -35.93
N ALA A 380 -16.01 6.69 -35.95
CA ALA A 380 -14.84 5.81 -35.96
C ALA A 380 -13.91 6.10 -37.16
N ASN A 381 -14.46 6.24 -38.37
CA ASN A 381 -13.67 6.56 -39.56
C ASN A 381 -13.00 7.93 -39.48
N ASN A 382 -13.68 8.93 -38.91
CA ASN A 382 -13.09 10.26 -38.68
C ASN A 382 -11.90 10.18 -37.72
N LEU A 383 -12.05 9.43 -36.62
CA LEU A 383 -10.97 9.18 -35.66
C LEU A 383 -9.78 8.49 -36.34
N THR A 384 -10.02 7.41 -37.09
CA THR A 384 -8.98 6.70 -37.85
C THR A 384 -8.29 7.60 -38.87
N ALA A 385 -9.04 8.46 -39.58
CA ALA A 385 -8.47 9.43 -40.51
C ALA A 385 -7.57 10.48 -39.82
N ARG A 386 -7.82 10.77 -38.53
CA ARG A 386 -6.94 11.56 -37.66
C ARG A 386 -5.85 10.72 -36.97
N GLY A 387 -5.64 9.49 -37.40
CA GLY A 387 -4.57 8.62 -36.92
C GLY A 387 -4.86 7.92 -35.59
N TRP A 388 -6.13 7.82 -35.17
CA TRP A 388 -6.48 6.96 -34.03
C TRP A 388 -6.42 5.48 -34.41
N ASP A 389 -5.99 4.63 -33.47
CA ASP A 389 -6.22 3.19 -33.53
C ASP A 389 -7.57 2.86 -32.88
N VAL A 390 -8.59 2.51 -33.69
CA VAL A 390 -9.95 2.25 -33.22
C VAL A 390 -10.31 0.77 -33.40
N GLN A 391 -10.64 0.11 -32.29
CA GLN A 391 -11.07 -1.28 -32.24
C GLN A 391 -12.49 -1.36 -31.66
N SER A 392 -13.52 -1.50 -32.49
CA SER A 392 -14.93 -1.43 -32.06
C SER A 392 -15.80 -2.64 -32.42
N SER A 393 -15.24 -3.63 -33.11
CA SER A 393 -15.93 -4.89 -33.44
C SER A 393 -15.24 -6.07 -32.79
N LYS A 394 -15.98 -7.10 -32.38
CA LYS A 394 -15.38 -8.43 -32.12
C LYS A 394 -14.51 -8.78 -33.33
N LYS A 395 -13.22 -9.05 -33.14
CA LYS A 395 -12.49 -9.96 -34.03
C LYS A 395 -13.14 -11.33 -33.87
N ILE A 396 -14.28 -11.54 -34.53
CA ILE A 396 -14.66 -12.88 -34.93
C ILE A 396 -13.59 -13.21 -35.96
N ALA A 397 -12.70 -14.15 -35.65
CA ALA A 397 -11.89 -14.78 -36.68
C ALA A 397 -12.89 -15.18 -37.77
N VAL A 398 -12.83 -14.53 -38.93
CA VAL A 398 -13.58 -14.95 -40.10
C VAL A 398 -12.98 -16.31 -40.43
N VAL A 399 -13.57 -17.38 -39.89
CA VAL A 399 -13.39 -18.70 -40.44
C VAL A 399 -14.00 -18.56 -41.83
N ASP A 400 -13.13 -18.50 -42.81
CA ASP A 400 -13.49 -18.50 -44.20
C ASP A 400 -14.25 -19.80 -44.51
N LEU A 401 -15.59 -19.72 -44.44
CA LEU A 401 -16.50 -20.82 -44.74
C LEU A 401 -16.46 -21.20 -46.23
N THR A 402 -15.66 -20.52 -47.08
CA THR A 402 -15.41 -21.00 -48.45
C THR A 402 -14.51 -22.24 -48.49
N SER A 403 -13.89 -22.61 -47.38
CA SER A 403 -13.09 -23.86 -47.26
C SER A 403 -13.91 -25.12 -46.92
N ILE A 404 -15.22 -25.02 -46.62
CA ILE A 404 -16.07 -26.17 -46.22
C ILE A 404 -17.03 -26.65 -47.33
N ILE A 405 -17.06 -26.00 -48.51
CA ILE A 405 -17.91 -26.44 -49.66
C ILE A 405 -17.09 -27.11 -50.78
N ARG A 406 -15.85 -27.56 -50.49
CA ARG A 406 -15.10 -28.44 -51.40
C ARG A 406 -14.39 -29.55 -50.63
N ALA A 407 -15.14 -30.56 -50.23
CA ALA A 407 -14.66 -31.92 -49.97
C ALA A 407 -15.80 -32.90 -50.27
#